data_AF-A0AAV3ERK7-F1
#
_entry.id   AF-A0AAV3ERK7-F1
#
_cell.length_a   1.000
_cell.length_b   1.000
_cell.length_c   1.000
_cell.angle_alpha   90.00
_cell.angle_beta   90.00
_cell.angle_gamma   90.00
#
_symmetry.space_group_name_H-M   'P 1'
#
loop_
_entity.id
_entity.type
_entity.pdbx_description
1 polymer ?
#
loop_
_entity_poly.entity_id
_entity_poly.type
_entity_poly.pdbx_seq_one_letter_code
_entity_poly.pdbx_strand_id
1 'polypeptide(L)'
;MAWTYALIGLAVGITIGFMISRFTVPGIKHQKSLKQDLEKSKYELEQYRQELVDHFATSATMLEALAKDFNKMYDHMASTSKELMPNLPEQDNPFSARLGEMTLSPELNKKVAHVKDEISKQPKDYANGATGLLKDEHLVDINAKKEDKIA
;
A
#
# COMPACT_ATOMS: atom_id res chain seq x y z
N MET A 1 -56.00 -45.14 -18.62
CA MET A 1 -55.67 -45.51 -17.22
C MET A 1 -54.32 -44.96 -16.72
N ALA A 2 -53.31 -44.65 -17.57
CA ALA A 2 -52.02 -44.09 -17.10
C ALA A 2 -51.94 -42.55 -17.08
N TRP A 3 -52.68 -41.85 -17.95
CA TRP A 3 -52.62 -40.40 -18.11
C TRP A 3 -53.09 -39.58 -16.89
N THR A 4 -53.92 -40.15 -16.02
CA THR A 4 -54.44 -39.50 -14.81
C THR A 4 -53.36 -39.32 -13.77
N TYR A 5 -52.49 -40.32 -13.59
CA TYR A 5 -51.34 -40.23 -12.68
C TYR A 5 -50.32 -39.19 -13.15
N ALA A 6 -50.16 -39.02 -14.47
CA ALA A 6 -49.33 -37.96 -15.03
C ALA A 6 -49.88 -36.56 -14.72
N LEU A 7 -51.21 -36.37 -14.84
CA LEU A 7 -51.88 -35.12 -14.49
C LEU A 7 -51.76 -34.79 -12.99
N ILE A 8 -51.92 -35.78 -12.12
CA ILE A 8 -51.81 -35.62 -10.67
C ILE A 8 -50.37 -35.31 -10.28
N GLY A 9 -49.39 -36.03 -10.83
CA GLY A 9 -47.97 -35.76 -10.60
C GLY A 9 -47.54 -34.36 -11.06
N LEU A 10 -48.06 -33.90 -12.20
CA LEU A 10 -47.83 -32.54 -12.69
C LEU A 10 -48.39 -31.48 -11.72
N ALA A 11 -49.62 -31.65 -11.24
CA ALA A 11 -50.25 -30.71 -10.31
C ALA A 11 -49.48 -30.61 -8.99
N VAL A 12 -49.05 -31.74 -8.43
CA VAL A 12 -48.24 -31.80 -7.20
C VAL A 12 -46.84 -31.23 -7.42
N GLY A 13 -46.22 -31.54 -8.57
CA GLY A 13 -44.91 -31.00 -8.95
C GLY A 13 -44.93 -29.47 -9.06
N ILE A 14 -45.99 -28.89 -9.64
CA ILE A 14 -46.16 -27.43 -9.75
C ILE A 14 -46.33 -26.80 -8.37
N THR A 15 -47.13 -27.40 -7.49
CA THR A 15 -47.35 -26.84 -6.14
C THR A 15 -46.09 -26.88 -5.29
N ILE A 16 -45.36 -28.00 -5.30
CA ILE A 16 -44.09 -28.14 -4.58
C ILE A 16 -43.02 -27.23 -5.20
N GLY A 17 -42.92 -27.20 -6.53
CA GLY A 17 -41.98 -26.34 -7.25
C GLY A 17 -42.21 -24.86 -6.97
N PHE A 18 -43.47 -24.42 -6.90
CA PHE A 18 -43.83 -23.05 -6.55
C PHE A 18 -43.49 -22.71 -5.10
N MET A 19 -43.75 -23.63 -4.15
CA MET A 19 -43.34 -23.45 -2.75
C MET A 19 -41.82 -23.27 -2.64
N ILE A 20 -41.03 -24.19 -3.21
CA ILE A 20 -39.56 -24.12 -3.16
C ILE A 20 -39.07 -22.81 -3.79
N SER A 21 -39.55 -22.47 -4.99
CA SER A 21 -39.19 -21.22 -5.66
C SER A 21 -39.48 -19.99 -4.79
N ARG A 22 -40.63 -19.95 -4.12
CA ARG A 22 -41.03 -18.81 -3.27
C ARG A 22 -40.16 -18.67 -2.01
N PHE A 23 -39.68 -19.79 -1.45
CA PHE A 23 -38.79 -19.80 -0.30
C PHE A 23 -37.31 -19.57 -0.66
N THR A 24 -36.89 -19.91 -1.88
CA THR A 24 -35.51 -19.73 -2.38
C THR A 24 -35.23 -18.33 -2.96
N VAL A 25 -36.15 -17.37 -2.85
CA VAL A 25 -35.88 -15.93 -3.16
C VAL A 25 -35.57 -15.07 -1.91
N PRO A 26 -34.59 -15.41 -1.03
CA PRO A 26 -34.03 -14.43 -0.10
C PRO A 26 -32.85 -13.62 -0.70
N GLY A 27 -32.34 -14.00 -1.88
CA GLY A 27 -31.08 -13.50 -2.45
C GLY A 27 -31.06 -12.05 -2.96
N ILE A 28 -32.21 -11.42 -3.20
CA ILE A 28 -32.25 -10.04 -3.74
C ILE A 28 -31.83 -9.01 -2.69
N LYS A 29 -32.10 -9.25 -1.40
CA LYS A 29 -31.68 -8.36 -0.31
C LYS A 29 -30.17 -8.44 -0.05
N HIS A 30 -29.59 -9.63 -0.16
CA HIS A 30 -28.15 -9.84 0.04
C HIS A 30 -27.30 -9.20 -1.06
N GLN A 31 -27.77 -9.16 -2.32
CA GLN A 31 -27.04 -8.42 -3.35
C GLN A 31 -27.06 -6.90 -3.13
N LYS A 32 -28.15 -6.36 -2.56
CA LYS A 32 -28.25 -4.94 -2.25
C LYS A 32 -27.34 -4.56 -1.08
N SER A 33 -27.26 -5.40 -0.03
CA SER A 33 -26.32 -5.17 1.08
C SER A 33 -24.87 -5.32 0.63
N LEU A 34 -24.51 -6.34 -0.16
CA LEU A 34 -23.15 -6.47 -0.70
C LEU A 34 -22.71 -5.29 -1.56
N LYS A 35 -23.60 -4.76 -2.40
CA LYS A 35 -23.34 -3.53 -3.17
C LYS A 35 -23.18 -2.31 -2.26
N GLN A 36 -24.01 -2.21 -1.22
CA GLN A 36 -23.92 -1.12 -0.25
C GLN A 36 -22.61 -1.19 0.56
N ASP A 37 -22.18 -2.38 0.96
CA ASP A 37 -20.93 -2.59 1.68
C ASP A 37 -19.72 -2.27 0.78
N LEU A 38 -19.78 -2.60 -0.51
CA LEU A 38 -18.77 -2.20 -1.49
C LEU A 38 -18.67 -0.69 -1.66
N GLU A 39 -19.80 -0.01 -1.85
CA GLU A 39 -19.84 1.45 -1.99
C GLU A 39 -19.36 2.14 -0.71
N LYS A 40 -19.74 1.61 0.47
CA LYS A 40 -19.28 2.12 1.77
C LYS A 40 -17.76 1.95 1.94
N SER A 41 -17.22 0.77 1.63
CA SER A 41 -15.78 0.52 1.74
C SER A 41 -14.97 1.37 0.76
N LYS A 42 -15.45 1.58 -0.47
CA LYS A 42 -14.83 2.51 -1.42
C LYS A 42 -14.85 3.94 -0.91
N TYR A 43 -15.96 4.38 -0.33
CA TYR A 43 -16.08 5.71 0.25
C TYR A 43 -15.10 5.91 1.42
N GLU A 44 -15.02 4.95 2.34
CA GLU A 44 -14.07 4.98 3.45
C GLU A 44 -12.61 5.00 2.96
N LEU A 45 -12.29 4.24 1.92
CA LEU A 45 -10.94 4.23 1.32
C LEU A 45 -10.59 5.58 0.69
N GLU A 46 -11.54 6.21 -0.01
CA GLU A 46 -11.31 7.51 -0.62
C GLU A 46 -11.15 8.60 0.44
N GLN A 47 -11.94 8.56 1.52
CA GLN A 47 -11.75 9.45 2.67
C GLN A 47 -10.36 9.25 3.30
N TYR A 48 -9.94 8.00 3.50
CA TYR A 48 -8.61 7.70 4.03
C TYR A 48 -7.49 8.22 3.11
N ARG A 49 -7.65 8.08 1.79
CA ARG A 49 -6.71 8.68 0.83
C ARG A 49 -6.65 10.20 0.94
N GLN A 50 -7.81 10.85 1.05
CA GLN A 50 -7.87 12.29 1.18
C GLN A 50 -7.19 12.77 2.48
N GLU A 51 -7.45 12.09 3.59
CA GLU A 51 -6.81 12.37 4.88
C GLU A 51 -5.28 12.16 4.82
N LEU A 52 -4.82 11.09 4.17
CA LEU A 52 -3.38 10.87 3.96
C LEU A 52 -2.74 11.97 3.14
N VAL A 53 -3.37 12.39 2.04
CA VAL A 53 -2.85 13.47 1.19
C VAL A 53 -2.72 14.77 1.99
N ASP A 54 -3.72 15.10 2.79
CA ASP A 54 -3.70 16.30 3.65
C ASP A 54 -2.61 16.21 4.75
N HIS A 55 -2.45 15.02 5.36
CA HIS A 55 -1.43 14.77 6.37
C HIS A 55 -0.01 14.88 5.79
N PHE A 56 0.22 14.36 4.59
CA PHE A 56 1.50 14.48 3.89
C PHE A 56 1.77 15.90 3.41
N ALA A 57 0.75 16.65 2.96
CA ALA A 57 0.90 18.07 2.63
C ALA A 57 1.33 18.89 3.85
N THR A 58 0.70 18.63 5.00
CA THR A 58 1.06 19.25 6.27
C THR A 58 2.48 18.86 6.69
N SER A 59 2.84 17.57 6.59
CA SER A 59 4.18 17.08 6.92
C SER A 59 5.26 17.64 5.99
N ALA A 60 4.97 17.81 4.70
CA ALA A 60 5.88 18.44 3.76
C ALA A 60 6.16 19.91 4.13
N THR A 61 5.11 20.63 4.55
CA THR A 61 5.24 22.01 5.04
C THR A 61 6.12 22.08 6.31
N MET A 62 5.91 21.15 7.25
CA MET A 62 6.74 21.06 8.46
C MET A 62 8.20 20.68 8.13
N LEU A 63 8.40 19.75 7.20
CA LEU A 63 9.73 19.32 6.76
C LEU A 63 10.48 20.44 6.06
N GLU A 64 9.80 21.27 5.27
CA GLU A 64 10.38 22.44 4.63
C GLU A 64 10.80 23.51 5.65
N ALA A 65 9.97 23.74 6.68
CA ALA A 65 10.35 24.59 7.81
C ALA A 65 11.60 24.05 8.53
N LEU A 66 11.65 22.75 8.79
CA LEU A 66 12.81 22.09 9.41
C LEU A 66 14.07 22.21 8.54
N ALA A 67 13.96 22.01 7.22
CA ALA A 67 15.08 22.14 6.30
C ALA A 67 15.63 23.57 6.29
N LYS A 68 14.74 24.57 6.36
CA LYS A 68 15.13 25.98 6.48
C LYS A 68 15.86 26.26 7.80
N ASP A 69 15.36 25.75 8.92
CA ASP A 69 15.99 25.92 10.22
C ASP A 69 17.35 25.20 10.30
N PHE A 70 17.46 24.02 9.71
CA PHE A 70 18.73 23.29 9.57
C PHE A 70 19.75 24.09 8.75
N ASN A 71 19.35 24.64 7.60
CA ASN A 71 20.22 25.51 6.79
C ASN A 71 20.70 26.73 7.58
N LYS A 72 19.79 27.40 8.30
CA LYS A 72 20.13 28.55 9.15
C LYS A 72 21.14 28.18 10.24
N MET A 73 20.95 27.05 10.89
CA MET A 73 21.91 26.54 11.89
C MET A 73 23.27 26.29 11.23
N TYR A 74 23.30 25.63 10.08
CA TYR A 74 24.51 25.34 9.34
C TYR A 74 25.25 26.62 8.92
N ASP A 75 24.55 27.59 8.34
CA ASP A 75 25.11 28.89 7.94
C ASP A 75 25.70 29.64 9.13
N HIS A 76 25.03 29.56 10.28
CA HIS A 76 25.55 30.15 11.52
C HIS A 76 26.82 29.43 11.98
N MET A 77 26.87 28.10 11.98
CA MET A 77 28.06 27.33 12.33
C MET A 77 29.22 27.60 11.35
N ALA A 78 28.94 27.68 10.05
CA ALA A 78 29.94 28.01 9.03
C ALA A 78 30.53 29.41 9.25
N SER A 79 29.67 30.40 9.54
CA SER A 79 30.09 31.77 9.84
C SER A 79 30.92 31.86 11.11
N THR A 80 30.45 31.24 12.20
CA THR A 80 31.15 31.19 13.48
C THR A 80 32.49 30.44 13.38
N SER A 81 32.55 29.35 12.61
CA SER A 81 33.80 28.63 12.33
C SER A 81 34.82 29.53 11.65
N LYS A 82 34.40 30.31 10.65
CA LYS A 82 35.24 31.27 9.93
C LYS A 82 35.74 32.39 10.84
N GLU A 83 34.91 32.86 11.77
CA GLU A 83 35.28 33.91 12.73
C GLU A 83 36.25 33.40 13.80
N LEU A 84 36.03 32.22 14.35
CA LEU A 84 36.87 31.64 15.41
C LEU A 84 38.19 31.06 14.89
N MET A 85 38.24 30.64 13.62
CA MET A 85 39.42 30.03 13.00
C MET A 85 39.85 30.75 11.71
N PRO A 86 40.26 32.03 11.78
CA PRO A 86 40.53 32.84 10.59
C PRO A 86 41.80 32.42 9.81
N ASN A 87 42.70 31.64 10.43
CA ASN A 87 43.94 31.16 9.80
C ASN A 87 43.82 29.74 9.23
N LEU A 88 42.65 29.11 9.32
CA LEU A 88 42.46 27.76 8.79
C LEU A 88 42.14 27.85 7.29
N PRO A 89 42.80 27.07 6.42
CA PRO A 89 42.45 27.00 4.99
C PRO A 89 40.97 26.60 4.84
N GLU A 90 40.25 27.17 3.87
CA GLU A 90 38.83 26.82 3.64
C GLU A 90 38.63 25.32 3.37
N GLN A 91 39.66 24.63 2.85
CA GLN A 91 39.66 23.19 2.62
C GLN A 91 39.65 22.35 3.91
N ASP A 92 40.18 22.88 5.01
CA ASP A 92 40.27 22.19 6.30
C ASP A 92 39.10 22.54 7.23
N ASN A 93 38.23 23.47 6.83
CA ASN A 93 37.04 23.83 7.60
C ASN A 93 35.90 22.82 7.33
N PRO A 94 35.45 22.03 8.31
CA PRO A 94 34.38 21.05 8.10
C PRO A 94 33.00 21.68 7.78
N PHE A 95 32.87 23.00 7.92
CA PHE A 95 31.65 23.75 7.65
C PHE A 95 31.75 24.65 6.39
N SER A 96 32.83 24.57 5.60
CA SER A 96 32.96 25.34 4.35
C SER A 96 32.17 24.76 3.18
N ALA A 97 31.84 23.46 3.24
CA ALA A 97 31.07 22.77 2.23
C ALA A 97 29.62 23.27 2.21
N ARG A 98 29.29 24.21 1.32
CA ARG A 98 27.94 24.78 1.23
C ARG A 98 26.91 23.69 1.00
N LEU A 99 25.92 23.62 1.89
CA LEU A 99 24.77 22.70 1.78
C LEU A 99 23.98 22.86 0.46
N GLY A 100 24.17 23.96 -0.26
CA GLY A 100 23.63 24.19 -1.60
C GLY A 100 24.07 23.14 -2.64
N GLU A 101 25.24 22.51 -2.50
CA GLU A 101 25.64 21.40 -3.36
C GLU A 101 24.98 20.06 -2.98
N MET A 102 24.63 19.88 -1.69
CA MET A 102 24.00 18.66 -1.19
C MET A 102 22.48 18.64 -1.37
N THR A 103 21.83 19.79 -1.35
CA THR A 103 20.36 19.84 -1.29
C THR A 103 19.70 19.51 -2.62
N LEU A 104 20.26 19.89 -3.78
CA LEU A 104 19.67 19.58 -5.09
C LEU A 104 20.76 19.29 -6.12
N SER A 105 21.44 18.15 -6.02
CA SER A 105 22.18 17.64 -7.17
C SER A 105 21.19 17.41 -8.32
N PRO A 106 21.45 17.85 -9.57
CA PRO A 106 20.55 17.63 -10.69
C PRO A 106 20.20 16.13 -10.91
N GLU A 107 21.12 15.25 -10.50
CA GLU A 107 20.91 13.79 -10.42
C GLU A 107 19.77 13.38 -9.50
N LEU A 108 19.63 14.02 -8.32
CA LEU A 108 18.58 13.70 -7.36
C LEU A 108 17.20 14.11 -7.88
N ASN A 109 17.11 15.26 -8.55
CA ASN A 109 15.87 15.72 -9.19
C ASN A 109 15.43 14.77 -10.32
N LYS A 110 16.39 14.31 -11.14
CA LYS A 110 16.14 13.30 -12.18
C LYS A 110 15.67 11.95 -11.60
N LYS A 111 16.25 11.55 -10.46
CA LYS A 111 15.88 10.31 -9.76
C LYS A 111 14.50 10.40 -9.11
N VAL A 112 14.14 11.54 -8.53
CA VAL A 112 12.80 11.81 -7.99
C VAL A 112 11.75 11.81 -9.11
N ALA A 113 12.06 12.36 -10.29
CA ALA A 113 11.18 12.29 -11.46
C ALA A 113 10.92 10.83 -11.89
N HIS A 114 11.96 10.00 -11.96
CA HIS A 114 11.82 8.57 -12.30
C HIS A 114 11.00 7.79 -11.26
N VAL A 115 11.22 8.07 -9.97
CA VAL A 115 10.47 7.42 -8.87
C VAL A 115 8.99 7.82 -8.91
N LYS A 116 8.66 9.06 -9.26
CA LYS A 116 7.27 9.50 -9.43
C LYS A 116 6.55 8.74 -10.55
N ASP A 117 7.23 8.47 -11.65
CA ASP A 117 6.71 7.66 -12.76
C ASP A 117 6.52 6.18 -12.39
N GLU A 118 7.31 5.67 -11.45
CA GLU A 118 7.18 4.31 -10.92
C GLU A 118 6.06 4.19 -9.86
N ILE A 119 5.91 5.17 -8.97
CA ILE A 119 4.84 5.20 -7.95
C ILE A 119 3.45 5.32 -8.57
N SER A 120 3.33 6.01 -9.72
CA SER A 120 2.05 6.08 -10.45
C SER A 120 1.60 4.73 -11.01
N LYS A 121 2.47 3.71 -11.08
CA LYS A 121 2.11 2.37 -11.51
C LYS A 121 1.65 1.57 -10.30
N GLN A 122 0.50 0.92 -10.39
CA GLN A 122 0.04 0.00 -9.34
C GLN A 122 1.12 -1.07 -9.06
N PRO A 123 1.32 -1.49 -7.80
CA PRO A 123 2.25 -2.56 -7.48
C PRO A 123 1.91 -3.82 -8.30
N LYS A 124 2.91 -4.41 -8.96
CA LYS A 124 2.70 -5.59 -9.82
C LYS A 124 2.65 -6.91 -9.05
N ASP A 125 2.84 -6.88 -7.74
CA ASP A 125 2.98 -8.07 -6.89
C ASP A 125 1.64 -8.77 -6.58
N TYR A 126 0.50 -8.21 -6.96
CA TYR A 126 -0.80 -8.86 -6.81
C TYR A 126 -1.04 -10.02 -7.81
N ALA A 127 -0.15 -10.20 -8.80
CA ALA A 127 -0.30 -11.19 -9.86
C ALA A 127 0.51 -12.49 -9.64
N ASN A 128 1.46 -12.50 -8.70
CA ASN A 128 2.21 -13.72 -8.38
C ASN A 128 1.45 -14.51 -7.30
N GLY A 129 0.58 -15.40 -7.78
CA GLY A 129 0.01 -16.59 -7.14
C GLY A 129 -0.10 -16.64 -5.61
N ALA A 130 -1.34 -16.81 -5.12
CA ALA A 130 -1.74 -17.18 -3.76
C ALA A 130 -0.62 -17.08 -2.69
N THR A 131 -0.40 -15.88 -2.17
CA THR A 131 0.38 -15.68 -0.95
C THR A 131 -0.47 -16.12 0.24
N GLY A 132 -0.30 -17.36 0.66
CA GLY A 132 -0.99 -17.89 1.83
C GLY A 132 -0.81 -19.40 2.02
N LEU A 133 -1.25 -19.86 3.20
CA LEU A 133 -1.20 -21.22 3.77
C LEU A 133 -1.63 -22.38 2.85
N LEU A 134 -2.16 -22.10 1.66
CA LEU A 134 -2.66 -23.09 0.70
C LEU A 134 -1.69 -23.32 -0.47
N LYS A 135 -0.37 -23.26 -0.20
CA LYS A 135 0.61 -23.79 -1.13
C LYS A 135 0.74 -25.29 -0.87
N ASP A 136 0.53 -26.11 -1.91
CA ASP A 136 0.77 -27.56 -1.91
C ASP A 136 2.27 -27.91 -1.89
N GLU A 137 3.10 -27.07 -1.26
CA GLU A 137 4.52 -27.28 -1.12
C GLU A 137 4.77 -28.00 0.21
N HIS A 138 5.15 -29.29 0.11
CA HIS A 138 5.47 -30.11 1.26
C HIS A 138 6.62 -29.46 2.03
N LEU A 139 6.36 -29.06 3.28
CA LEU A 139 7.36 -28.50 4.18
C LEU A 139 8.52 -29.51 4.27
N VAL A 140 9.64 -29.18 3.64
CA VAL A 140 10.89 -29.92 3.84
C VAL A 140 11.38 -29.53 5.22
N ASP A 141 11.34 -30.49 6.14
CA ASP A 141 11.88 -30.35 7.49
C ASP A 141 13.33 -29.85 7.43
N ILE A 142 13.52 -28.59 7.77
CA ILE A 142 14.82 -27.90 7.85
C ILE A 142 15.73 -28.43 8.97
N ASN A 143 15.30 -29.44 9.74
CA ASN A 143 16.11 -30.04 10.80
C ASN A 143 16.95 -31.25 10.37
N ALA A 144 16.76 -31.83 9.18
CA ALA A 144 17.53 -33.01 8.75
C ALA A 144 18.96 -32.70 8.24
N LYS A 145 19.35 -31.42 8.10
CA LYS A 145 20.62 -31.02 7.46
C LYS A 145 21.70 -30.50 8.42
N LYS A 146 21.64 -30.87 9.71
CA LYS A 146 22.64 -30.39 10.70
C LYS A 146 23.60 -31.45 11.22
N GLU A 147 23.45 -32.73 10.89
CA GLU A 147 24.31 -33.77 11.48
C GLU A 147 25.51 -34.23 10.62
N ASP A 148 25.51 -33.99 9.30
CA ASP A 148 26.61 -34.48 8.42
C ASP A 148 27.77 -33.49 8.22
N LYS A 149 28.06 -32.61 9.19
CA LYS A 149 29.22 -31.71 9.09
C LYS A 149 30.14 -31.66 10.31
N ILE A 150 30.05 -32.66 11.20
CA ILE A 150 31.05 -32.82 12.26
C ILE A 150 31.40 -34.31 12.43
N ALA A 151 32.17 -34.85 11.48
CA ALA A 151 33.09 -35.96 11.67
C ALA A 151 34.11 -35.95 10.52
#